data_AF-A0A963A1F6-F1
#
_entry.id   AF-A0A963A1F6-F1
#
_cell.length_a   1.000
_cell.length_b   1.000
_cell.length_c   1.000
_cell.angle_alpha   90.00
_cell.angle_beta   90.00
_cell.angle_gamma   90.00
#
_symmetry.space_group_name_H-M   'P 1'
#
loop_
_entity.id
_entity.type
_entity.pdbx_description
1 polymer ?
#
loop_
_entity_poly.entity_id
_entity_poly.type
_entity_poly.pdbx_seq_one_letter_code
_entity_poly.pdbx_strand_id
1 'polypeptide(L)'
;MAATAQAAVGDNPAVKSPPKLDNATCQSCHDGKSETYEVPGPDGEMRPLLVIEPTGYQQSIHAGMECISCHKEIVDDVSPHQLAPVAKPDCVQCHKDLSVQNAKEGKQGAERDKVVQNSLSYDRSFHAQPHKEIPNRPRATCDDCHDSHFFNVPPKGSPEREGEWRLGAPTTCAAKCHDESLEYYSESVHGLLLTEEKDPKGAICSDCHTSHEERVTTADEFKVLITKECGNCHKENFGSYADTYHGKINRLGYGYTAKCHDCHGSHSILKVDDPYSAVHPKNRLNTCSKCHDGGESGRPKATEGFV
;
A
#
# COMPACT_ATOMS: atom_id res chain seq x y z
N MET A 1 -64.31 -59.12 15.11
CA MET A 1 -64.20 -57.78 14.50
C MET A 1 -63.35 -56.93 15.43
N ALA A 2 -62.07 -56.76 15.12
CA ALA A 2 -61.17 -55.89 15.87
C ALA A 2 -60.77 -54.75 14.92
N ALA A 3 -61.20 -53.53 15.23
CA ALA A 3 -60.88 -52.34 14.48
C ALA A 3 -59.54 -51.78 14.97
N THR A 4 -58.51 -51.81 14.12
CA THR A 4 -57.24 -51.14 14.35
C THR A 4 -57.38 -49.65 14.07
N ALA A 5 -57.15 -48.82 15.09
CA ALA A 5 -57.05 -47.38 14.96
C ALA A 5 -55.73 -46.99 14.28
N GLN A 6 -55.80 -46.29 13.16
CA GLN A 6 -54.65 -45.69 12.48
C GLN A 6 -54.35 -44.34 13.13
N ALA A 7 -53.16 -44.23 13.73
CA ALA A 7 -52.63 -42.96 14.21
C ALA A 7 -52.27 -42.07 13.01
N ALA A 8 -52.81 -40.85 13.00
CA ALA A 8 -52.44 -39.82 12.06
C ALA A 8 -50.97 -39.41 12.29
N VAL A 9 -50.17 -39.47 11.23
CA VAL A 9 -48.81 -38.95 11.20
C VAL A 9 -48.91 -37.43 11.20
N GLY A 10 -48.52 -36.81 12.30
CA GLY A 10 -48.45 -35.35 12.41
C GLY A 10 -47.40 -34.79 11.46
N ASP A 11 -47.74 -33.67 10.81
CA ASP A 11 -46.84 -32.87 10.00
C ASP A 11 -45.60 -32.51 10.81
N ASN A 12 -44.46 -33.03 10.36
CA ASN A 12 -43.16 -32.62 10.87
C ASN A 12 -42.92 -31.18 10.38
N PRO A 13 -42.65 -30.19 11.26
CA PRO A 13 -42.37 -28.84 10.81
C PRO A 13 -41.17 -28.90 9.87
N ALA A 14 -41.37 -28.45 8.63
CA ALA A 14 -40.34 -28.39 7.62
C ALA A 14 -39.12 -27.67 8.23
N VAL A 15 -38.03 -28.42 8.42
CA VAL A 15 -36.71 -27.85 8.67
C VAL A 15 -36.44 -26.97 7.47
N LYS A 16 -36.60 -25.65 7.62
CA LYS A 16 -36.24 -24.68 6.60
C LYS A 16 -34.78 -24.98 6.23
N SER A 17 -34.52 -25.21 4.95
CA SER A 17 -33.15 -25.33 4.46
C SER A 17 -32.35 -24.13 4.96
N PRO A 18 -31.10 -24.32 5.39
CA PRO A 18 -30.29 -23.22 5.87
C PRO A 18 -30.25 -22.12 4.80
N PRO A 19 -30.33 -20.85 5.20
CA PRO A 19 -30.35 -19.73 4.27
C PRO A 19 -29.13 -19.80 3.36
N LYS A 20 -29.33 -19.48 2.09
CA LYS A 20 -28.24 -19.35 1.14
C LYS A 20 -27.48 -18.08 1.51
N LEU A 21 -26.30 -18.23 2.10
CA LEU A 21 -25.43 -17.12 2.49
C LEU A 21 -24.76 -16.50 1.25
N ASP A 22 -25.53 -15.68 0.54
CA ASP A 22 -25.03 -14.89 -0.58
C ASP A 22 -24.77 -13.43 -0.17
N ASN A 23 -24.05 -12.70 -1.02
CA ASN A 23 -23.73 -11.29 -0.81
C ASN A 23 -24.96 -10.42 -0.51
N ALA A 24 -26.11 -10.70 -1.15
CA ALA A 24 -27.33 -9.93 -0.95
C ALA A 24 -27.88 -10.11 0.48
N THR A 25 -27.81 -11.33 1.00
CA THR A 25 -28.19 -11.63 2.39
C THR A 25 -27.30 -10.86 3.37
N CYS A 26 -25.98 -10.89 3.19
CA CYS A 26 -25.05 -10.13 4.03
C CYS A 26 -25.28 -8.62 3.93
N GLN A 27 -25.49 -8.09 2.72
CA GLN A 27 -25.70 -6.66 2.48
C GLN A 27 -27.03 -6.14 3.03
N SER A 28 -28.04 -6.99 3.28
CA SER A 28 -29.29 -6.53 3.90
C SER A 28 -29.09 -5.87 5.28
N CYS A 29 -28.02 -6.24 5.99
CA CYS A 29 -27.61 -5.61 7.25
C CYS A 29 -26.35 -4.73 7.11
N HIS A 30 -25.45 -5.04 6.16
CA HIS A 30 -24.15 -4.37 6.01
C HIS A 30 -24.11 -3.23 4.98
N ASP A 31 -25.16 -3.00 4.18
CA ASP A 31 -25.14 -1.97 3.13
C ASP A 31 -25.22 -0.52 3.66
N GLY A 32 -25.46 -0.34 4.96
CA GLY A 32 -25.61 0.96 5.61
C GLY A 32 -26.94 1.65 5.37
N LYS A 33 -27.93 0.96 4.77
CA LYS A 33 -29.29 1.49 4.54
C LYS A 33 -30.32 1.00 5.56
N SER A 34 -30.04 -0.11 6.25
CA SER A 34 -30.83 -0.60 7.37
C SER A 34 -30.55 0.18 8.66
N GLU A 35 -31.34 -0.07 9.73
CA GLU A 35 -31.10 0.53 11.05
C GLU A 35 -29.64 0.32 11.48
N THR A 36 -29.06 1.30 12.17
CA THR A 36 -27.70 1.19 12.72
C THR A 36 -27.65 0.08 13.77
N TYR A 37 -27.22 -1.10 13.34
CA TYR A 37 -26.84 -2.17 14.23
C TYR A 37 -25.57 -1.76 14.98
N GLU A 38 -25.52 -2.08 16.27
CA GLU A 38 -24.30 -1.94 17.06
C GLU A 38 -23.77 -3.33 17.41
N VAL A 39 -22.45 -3.49 17.37
CA VAL A 39 -21.75 -4.72 17.72
C VAL A 39 -20.73 -4.44 18.82
N PRO A 40 -20.53 -5.36 19.78
CA PRO A 40 -19.51 -5.20 20.80
C PRO A 40 -18.11 -5.28 20.18
N GLY A 41 -17.27 -4.29 20.48
CA GLY A 41 -15.86 -4.28 20.15
C GLY A 41 -15.04 -5.25 21.02
N PRO A 42 -13.73 -5.41 20.74
CA PRO A 42 -12.84 -6.25 21.55
C PRO A 42 -12.73 -5.83 23.02
N ASP A 43 -13.01 -4.55 23.31
CA ASP A 43 -13.07 -3.93 24.64
C ASP A 43 -14.47 -4.01 25.28
N GLY A 44 -15.45 -4.59 24.59
CA GLY A 44 -16.85 -4.67 25.01
C GLY A 44 -17.66 -3.40 24.76
N GLU A 45 -17.05 -2.33 24.23
CA GLU A 45 -17.78 -1.12 23.86
C GLU A 45 -18.61 -1.35 22.60
N MET A 46 -19.86 -0.90 22.60
CA MET A 46 -20.72 -0.98 21.42
C MET A 46 -20.21 -0.01 20.35
N ARG A 47 -20.06 -0.51 19.12
CA ARG A 47 -19.62 0.26 17.96
C ARG A 47 -20.60 0.05 16.81
N PRO A 48 -20.81 1.05 15.94
CA PRO A 48 -21.61 0.87 14.74
C PRO A 48 -21.11 -0.34 13.93
N LEU A 49 -22.05 -1.12 13.41
CA LEU A 49 -21.76 -2.20 12.49
C LEU A 49 -20.96 -1.67 11.30
N LEU A 50 -19.95 -2.42 10.89
CA LEU A 50 -19.15 -2.06 9.73
C LEU A 50 -20.04 -2.02 8.48
N VAL A 51 -20.12 -0.84 7.87
CA VAL A 51 -20.85 -0.61 6.63
C VAL A 51 -19.97 -0.94 5.44
N ILE A 52 -20.44 -1.88 4.63
CA ILE A 52 -19.86 -2.24 3.33
C ILE A 52 -20.81 -1.73 2.25
N GLU A 53 -20.57 -0.49 1.81
CA GLU A 53 -21.40 0.13 0.79
C GLU A 53 -21.31 -0.66 -0.53
N PRO A 54 -22.45 -1.09 -1.12
CA PRO A 54 -22.44 -1.96 -2.29
C PRO A 54 -21.66 -1.38 -3.49
N THR A 55 -21.81 -0.09 -3.82
CA THR A 55 -21.13 0.49 -4.99
C THR A 55 -19.62 0.58 -4.80
N GLY A 56 -19.15 0.86 -3.58
CA GLY A 56 -17.74 0.81 -3.22
C GLY A 56 -17.19 -0.60 -3.31
N TYR A 57 -17.90 -1.59 -2.78
CA TYR A 57 -17.46 -2.99 -2.85
C TYR A 57 -17.34 -3.47 -4.29
N GLN A 58 -18.23 -3.03 -5.18
CA GLN A 58 -18.18 -3.38 -6.60
C GLN A 58 -16.94 -2.83 -7.34
N GLN A 59 -16.23 -1.85 -6.76
CA GLN A 59 -14.94 -1.37 -7.28
C GLN A 59 -13.75 -2.23 -6.81
N SER A 60 -13.98 -3.13 -5.85
CA SER A 60 -12.94 -4.04 -5.36
C SER A 60 -12.54 -5.05 -6.43
N ILE A 61 -11.27 -5.43 -6.46
CA ILE A 61 -10.79 -6.53 -7.31
C ILE A 61 -11.46 -7.87 -6.94
N HIS A 62 -12.03 -7.97 -5.73
CA HIS A 62 -12.73 -9.14 -5.22
C HIS A 62 -14.25 -9.02 -5.32
N ALA A 63 -14.79 -8.01 -6.01
CA ALA A 63 -16.23 -7.78 -6.15
C ALA A 63 -17.03 -9.00 -6.64
N GLY A 64 -16.38 -9.90 -7.39
CA GLY A 64 -16.98 -11.15 -7.88
C GLY A 64 -16.99 -12.31 -6.88
N MET A 65 -16.47 -12.13 -5.65
CA MET A 65 -16.45 -13.16 -4.61
C MET A 65 -17.67 -13.07 -3.70
N GLU A 66 -18.13 -14.20 -3.20
CA GLU A 66 -19.11 -14.22 -2.10
C GLU A 66 -18.42 -13.84 -0.78
N CYS A 67 -19.08 -13.09 0.11
CA CYS A 67 -18.57 -12.65 1.41
C CYS A 67 -18.03 -13.83 2.21
N ILE A 68 -18.76 -14.95 2.22
CA ILE A 68 -18.38 -16.19 2.91
C ILE A 68 -17.13 -16.88 2.33
N SER A 69 -16.65 -16.46 1.16
CA SER A 69 -15.36 -16.92 0.62
C SER A 69 -14.19 -16.40 1.45
N CYS A 70 -14.37 -15.22 2.06
CA CYS A 70 -13.43 -14.63 3.01
C CYS A 70 -13.90 -14.84 4.45
N HIS A 71 -15.17 -14.58 4.76
CA HIS A 71 -15.75 -14.83 6.08
C HIS A 71 -16.15 -16.29 6.26
N LYS A 72 -15.19 -17.21 6.11
CA LYS A 72 -15.42 -18.67 6.17
C LYS A 72 -15.92 -19.14 7.53
N GLU A 73 -15.69 -18.34 8.57
CA GLU A 73 -16.17 -18.57 9.92
C GLU A 73 -17.67 -18.32 10.06
N ILE A 74 -18.28 -17.49 9.22
CA ILE A 74 -19.70 -17.15 9.33
C ILE A 74 -20.52 -18.27 8.70
N VAL A 75 -21.42 -18.86 9.50
CA VAL A 75 -22.25 -20.00 9.08
C VAL A 75 -23.75 -19.69 9.04
N ASP A 76 -24.14 -18.45 9.27
CA ASP A 76 -25.53 -18.01 9.32
C ASP A 76 -25.73 -16.55 8.88
N ASP A 77 -27.00 -16.14 8.86
CA ASP A 77 -27.50 -14.79 8.58
C ASP A 77 -28.13 -14.13 9.83
N VAL A 78 -27.83 -14.61 11.04
CA VAL A 78 -28.41 -14.09 12.28
C VAL A 78 -27.43 -13.18 13.02
N SER A 79 -27.96 -12.27 13.83
CA SER A 79 -27.15 -11.39 14.69
C SER A 79 -27.35 -11.75 16.17
N PRO A 80 -26.27 -11.97 16.95
CA PRO A 80 -24.88 -12.05 16.51
C PRO A 80 -24.60 -13.33 15.69
N HIS A 81 -23.68 -13.25 14.72
CA HIS A 81 -23.30 -14.40 13.89
C HIS A 81 -22.75 -15.54 14.72
N GLN A 82 -23.14 -16.77 14.41
CA GLN A 82 -22.45 -17.96 14.89
C GLN A 82 -21.18 -18.17 14.07
N LEU A 83 -20.08 -18.47 14.78
CA LEU A 83 -18.76 -18.61 14.18
C LEU A 83 -18.30 -20.07 14.26
N ALA A 84 -17.98 -20.65 13.11
CA ALA A 84 -17.26 -21.91 13.04
C ALA A 84 -15.79 -21.72 13.46
N PRO A 85 -15.16 -22.73 14.09
CA PRO A 85 -13.77 -22.68 14.53
C PRO A 85 -12.80 -22.90 13.35
N VAL A 86 -12.88 -22.03 12.34
CA VAL A 86 -12.00 -22.03 11.18
C VAL A 86 -11.08 -20.82 11.22
N ALA A 87 -9.86 -20.98 10.71
CA ALA A 87 -8.94 -19.86 10.58
C ALA A 87 -9.46 -18.87 9.55
N LYS A 88 -9.29 -17.57 9.86
CA LYS A 88 -9.54 -16.50 8.90
C LYS A 88 -8.63 -16.65 7.68
N PRO A 89 -9.06 -16.23 6.47
CA PRO A 89 -8.22 -16.30 5.29
C PRO A 89 -6.99 -15.42 5.43
N ASP A 90 -5.84 -15.97 5.06
CA ASP A 90 -4.62 -15.22 4.82
C ASP A 90 -4.55 -14.82 3.34
N CYS A 91 -4.27 -13.53 3.09
CA CYS A 91 -4.20 -12.98 1.74
C CYS A 91 -3.20 -13.75 0.88
N VAL A 92 -1.99 -13.96 1.41
CA VAL A 92 -0.87 -14.54 0.66
C VAL A 92 -1.13 -16.01 0.37
N GLN A 93 -1.59 -16.77 1.35
CA GLN A 93 -1.86 -18.20 1.21
C GLN A 93 -2.99 -18.44 0.21
N CYS A 94 -4.07 -17.67 0.26
CA CYS A 94 -5.16 -17.80 -0.72
C CYS A 94 -4.65 -17.55 -2.15
N HIS A 95 -3.87 -16.49 -2.37
CA HIS A 95 -3.29 -16.21 -3.69
C HIS A 95 -2.25 -17.27 -4.13
N LYS A 96 -1.49 -17.85 -3.21
CA LYS A 96 -0.58 -18.98 -3.50
C LYS A 96 -1.35 -20.22 -3.95
N ASP A 97 -2.40 -20.59 -3.24
CA ASP A 97 -3.23 -21.75 -3.57
C ASP A 97 -3.90 -21.59 -4.95
N LEU A 98 -4.42 -20.38 -5.23
CA LEU A 98 -4.98 -20.02 -6.53
C LEU A 98 -3.94 -20.07 -7.65
N SER A 99 -2.70 -19.61 -7.41
CA SER A 99 -1.61 -19.70 -8.39
C SER A 99 -1.29 -21.16 -8.75
N VAL A 100 -1.18 -22.04 -7.74
CA VAL A 100 -0.98 -23.49 -7.94
C VAL A 100 -2.14 -24.11 -8.71
N GLN A 101 -3.38 -23.75 -8.40
CA GLN A 101 -4.56 -24.26 -9.11
C GLN A 101 -4.55 -23.82 -10.57
N ASN A 102 -4.33 -22.53 -10.84
CA ASN A 102 -4.28 -21.98 -12.21
C ASN A 102 -3.18 -22.64 -13.03
N ALA A 103 -2.03 -22.96 -12.41
CA ALA A 103 -0.94 -23.68 -13.05
C ALA A 103 -1.36 -25.07 -13.53
N LYS A 104 -2.11 -25.81 -12.70
CA LYS A 104 -2.66 -27.14 -13.05
C LYS A 104 -3.68 -27.06 -14.19
N GLU A 105 -4.44 -25.97 -14.25
CA GLU A 105 -5.47 -25.75 -15.28
C GLU A 105 -4.92 -25.13 -16.58
N GLY A 106 -3.61 -24.87 -16.67
CA GLY A 106 -3.00 -24.21 -17.83
C GLY A 106 -3.40 -22.73 -17.98
N LYS A 107 -3.95 -22.10 -16.95
CA LYS A 107 -4.41 -20.70 -16.92
C LYS A 107 -3.41 -19.77 -16.24
N GLN A 108 -2.11 -20.06 -16.39
CA GLN A 108 -1.03 -19.27 -15.81
C GLN A 108 -1.04 -17.85 -16.39
N GLY A 109 -0.83 -16.83 -15.55
CA GLY A 109 -0.82 -15.45 -16.01
C GLY A 109 -0.08 -14.54 -15.03
N ALA A 110 0.82 -13.72 -15.57
CA ALA A 110 1.71 -12.85 -14.79
C ALA A 110 0.98 -11.91 -13.83
N GLU A 111 -0.27 -11.52 -14.12
CA GLU A 111 -1.06 -10.62 -13.29
C GLU A 111 -1.57 -11.22 -11.98
N ARG A 112 -1.95 -12.50 -11.98
CA ARG A 112 -2.47 -13.16 -10.76
C ARG A 112 -1.35 -13.51 -9.78
N ASP A 113 -0.15 -13.74 -10.31
CA ASP A 113 1.05 -14.00 -9.50
C ASP A 113 1.67 -12.72 -8.91
N LYS A 114 1.24 -11.53 -9.34
CA LYS A 114 1.73 -10.24 -8.80
C LYS A 114 1.50 -10.13 -7.30
N VAL A 115 0.36 -10.62 -6.78
CA VAL A 115 0.09 -10.57 -5.34
C VAL A 115 1.08 -11.46 -4.59
N VAL A 116 1.36 -12.66 -5.11
CA VAL A 116 2.38 -13.56 -4.52
C VAL A 116 3.77 -12.91 -4.57
N GLN A 117 4.15 -12.30 -5.69
CA GLN A 117 5.43 -11.60 -5.84
C GLN A 117 5.56 -10.38 -4.91
N ASN A 118 4.50 -9.58 -4.81
CA ASN A 118 4.43 -8.44 -3.89
C ASN A 118 4.54 -8.93 -2.44
N SER A 119 3.89 -10.04 -2.09
CA SER A 119 3.97 -10.63 -0.75
C SER A 119 5.40 -11.05 -0.42
N LEU A 120 6.07 -11.74 -1.34
CA LEU A 120 7.47 -12.13 -1.16
C LEU A 120 8.41 -10.92 -1.01
N SER A 121 8.09 -9.82 -1.68
CA SER A 121 8.82 -8.56 -1.56
C SER A 121 8.55 -7.90 -0.21
N TYR A 122 7.29 -7.90 0.21
CA TYR A 122 6.84 -7.33 1.46
C TYR A 122 7.51 -8.04 2.64
N ASP A 123 7.67 -9.36 2.60
CA ASP A 123 8.37 -10.15 3.63
C ASP A 123 9.82 -9.68 3.87
N ARG A 124 10.46 -9.05 2.87
CA ARG A 124 11.82 -8.47 2.99
C ARG A 124 11.82 -6.99 3.37
N SER A 125 10.65 -6.37 3.40
CA SER A 125 10.53 -4.93 3.64
C SER A 125 10.70 -4.58 5.12
N PHE A 126 10.95 -3.30 5.38
CA PHE A 126 10.92 -2.76 6.72
C PHE A 126 9.53 -2.91 7.36
N HIS A 127 8.45 -2.83 6.59
CA HIS A 127 7.07 -2.98 7.10
C HIS A 127 6.77 -4.38 7.65
N ALA A 128 7.36 -5.44 7.08
CA ALA A 128 7.18 -6.79 7.58
C ALA A 128 8.00 -7.11 8.84
N GLN A 129 8.92 -6.22 9.25
CA GLN A 129 9.69 -6.44 10.48
C GLN A 129 8.77 -6.43 11.72
N PRO A 130 9.13 -7.16 12.78
CA PRO A 130 8.36 -7.17 14.03
C PRO A 130 8.15 -5.76 14.60
N HIS A 131 6.92 -5.46 15.02
CA HIS A 131 6.60 -4.23 15.72
C HIS A 131 7.26 -4.25 17.11
N LYS A 132 7.85 -3.13 17.52
CA LYS A 132 8.57 -3.05 18.81
C LYS A 132 7.65 -3.12 20.02
N GLU A 133 6.43 -2.59 19.87
CA GLU A 133 5.49 -2.39 20.99
C GLU A 133 4.27 -3.32 20.93
N ILE A 134 4.03 -3.98 19.79
CA ILE A 134 2.84 -4.81 19.57
C ILE A 134 3.34 -6.24 19.31
N PRO A 135 3.25 -7.14 20.30
CA PRO A 135 3.70 -8.51 20.15
C PRO A 135 3.00 -9.20 18.97
N ASN A 136 3.77 -9.99 18.21
CA ASN A 136 3.27 -10.80 17.10
C ASN A 136 2.57 -10.03 15.95
N ARG A 137 2.83 -8.72 15.82
CA ARG A 137 2.39 -7.90 14.67
C ARG A 137 3.61 -7.37 13.90
N PRO A 138 3.60 -7.37 12.55
CA PRO A 138 4.58 -6.60 11.79
C PRO A 138 4.35 -5.09 11.96
N ARG A 139 5.25 -4.26 11.45
CA ARG A 139 5.13 -2.79 11.55
C ARG A 139 3.93 -2.22 10.79
N ALA A 140 3.60 -2.80 9.64
CA ALA A 140 2.37 -2.50 8.89
C ALA A 140 1.91 -3.76 8.17
N THR A 141 0.62 -4.08 8.22
CA THR A 141 0.02 -5.23 7.51
C THR A 141 -0.60 -4.79 6.19
N CYS A 142 -1.01 -5.75 5.34
CA CYS A 142 -1.63 -5.46 4.04
C CYS A 142 -2.84 -4.54 4.18
N ASP A 143 -3.65 -4.74 5.22
CA ASP A 143 -4.87 -3.99 5.54
C ASP A 143 -4.61 -2.60 6.13
N ASP A 144 -3.38 -2.30 6.55
CA ASP A 144 -3.00 -0.94 6.93
C ASP A 144 -2.92 -0.01 5.71
N CYS A 145 -2.63 -0.56 4.52
CA CYS A 145 -2.48 0.18 3.25
C CYS A 145 -3.60 -0.08 2.25
N HIS A 146 -4.15 -1.30 2.21
CA HIS A 146 -5.20 -1.71 1.28
C HIS A 146 -6.47 -2.05 2.06
N ASP A 147 -7.59 -1.43 1.70
CA ASP A 147 -8.85 -1.82 2.33
C ASP A 147 -9.22 -3.27 1.98
N SER A 148 -9.62 -4.06 2.97
CA SER A 148 -9.95 -5.49 2.76
C SER A 148 -11.29 -5.68 2.04
N HIS A 149 -12.21 -4.73 2.14
CA HIS A 149 -13.50 -4.76 1.45
C HIS A 149 -13.45 -3.95 0.16
N PHE A 150 -12.67 -2.86 0.14
CA PHE A 150 -12.57 -1.93 -1.00
C PHE A 150 -11.19 -1.99 -1.70
N PHE A 151 -10.56 -3.17 -1.77
CA PHE A 151 -9.25 -3.33 -2.40
C PHE A 151 -9.32 -2.92 -3.88
N ASN A 152 -8.85 -1.71 -4.18
CA ASN A 152 -8.91 -1.14 -5.52
C ASN A 152 -7.52 -0.61 -5.92
N VAL A 153 -6.81 -1.39 -6.73
CA VAL A 153 -5.54 -0.99 -7.34
C VAL A 153 -5.70 -1.10 -8.86
N PRO A 154 -5.97 0.03 -9.55
CA PRO A 154 -6.20 -0.01 -10.98
C PRO A 154 -4.94 -0.43 -11.77
N PRO A 155 -5.12 -1.03 -12.98
CA PRO A 155 -4.00 -1.44 -13.82
C PRO A 155 -3.04 -0.29 -14.16
N LYS A 156 -1.75 -0.60 -14.30
CA LYS A 156 -0.76 0.41 -14.68
C LYS A 156 -1.06 0.93 -16.08
N GLY A 157 -1.07 2.26 -16.24
CA GLY A 157 -1.37 2.92 -17.52
C GLY A 157 -2.87 3.09 -17.80
N SER A 158 -3.74 2.73 -16.85
CA SER A 158 -5.18 2.98 -17.00
C SER A 158 -5.52 4.43 -16.58
N PRO A 159 -6.54 5.06 -17.20
CA PRO A 159 -7.01 6.38 -16.80
C PRO A 159 -7.39 6.48 -15.32
N GLU A 160 -7.94 5.40 -14.75
CA GLU A 160 -8.32 5.34 -13.34
C GLU A 160 -7.08 5.41 -12.44
N ARG A 161 -6.00 4.72 -12.81
CA ARG A 161 -4.74 4.78 -12.08
C ARG A 161 -4.06 6.14 -12.25
N GLU A 162 -4.11 6.70 -13.45
CA GLU A 162 -3.51 7.99 -13.77
C GLU A 162 -4.39 9.18 -13.37
N GLY A 163 -5.50 8.96 -12.68
CA GLY A 163 -6.39 10.01 -12.18
C GLY A 163 -6.39 10.09 -10.66
N GLU A 164 -7.61 10.20 -10.09
CA GLU A 164 -7.85 10.40 -8.65
C GLU A 164 -7.16 9.35 -7.76
N TRP A 165 -7.04 8.11 -8.22
CA TRP A 165 -6.36 7.06 -7.45
C TRP A 165 -4.92 7.44 -7.11
N ARG A 166 -4.18 8.00 -8.09
CA ARG A 166 -2.80 8.41 -7.89
C ARG A 166 -2.69 9.71 -7.11
N LEU A 167 -3.65 10.62 -7.28
CA LEU A 167 -3.72 11.86 -6.50
C LEU A 167 -3.94 11.58 -5.00
N GLY A 168 -4.71 10.55 -4.66
CA GLY A 168 -4.97 10.14 -3.28
C GLY A 168 -3.89 9.26 -2.64
N ALA A 169 -2.96 8.71 -3.43
CA ALA A 169 -1.97 7.74 -2.95
C ALA A 169 -1.08 8.24 -1.79
N PRO A 170 -0.60 9.51 -1.76
CA PRO A 170 0.19 10.01 -0.63
C PRO A 170 -0.55 9.96 0.72
N THR A 171 -1.87 10.18 0.69
CA THR A 171 -2.71 10.14 1.90
C THR A 171 -2.74 8.74 2.51
N THR A 172 -2.76 7.67 1.71
CA THR A 172 -2.71 6.29 2.20
C THR A 172 -1.47 6.02 3.06
N CYS A 173 -0.31 6.56 2.68
CA CYS A 173 0.93 6.38 3.43
C CYS A 173 0.95 7.21 4.72
N ALA A 174 0.34 8.39 4.69
CA ALA A 174 0.48 9.39 5.73
C ALA A 174 -0.63 9.36 6.79
N ALA A 175 -1.83 8.91 6.44
CA ALA A 175 -3.03 9.02 7.29
C ALA A 175 -2.86 8.39 8.68
N LYS A 176 -1.95 7.41 8.82
CA LYS A 176 -1.69 6.72 10.08
C LYS A 176 -0.24 6.83 10.58
N CYS A 177 0.76 7.01 9.71
CA CYS A 177 2.16 6.74 10.06
C CYS A 177 3.20 7.73 9.52
N HIS A 178 3.09 8.21 8.28
CA HIS A 178 4.11 9.05 7.65
C HIS A 178 3.67 10.52 7.49
N ASP A 179 3.06 11.07 8.54
CA ASP A 179 2.53 12.44 8.58
C ASP A 179 3.62 13.49 8.40
N GLU A 180 4.75 13.37 9.09
CA GLU A 180 5.89 14.29 8.96
C GLU A 180 6.46 14.28 7.52
N SER A 181 6.60 13.09 6.92
CA SER A 181 7.04 12.99 5.52
C SER A 181 6.05 13.65 4.56
N LEU A 182 4.74 13.53 4.82
CA LEU A 182 3.70 14.17 4.01
C LEU A 182 3.76 15.70 4.13
N GLU A 183 4.04 16.23 5.32
CA GLU A 183 4.19 17.67 5.54
C GLU A 183 5.28 18.25 4.62
N TYR A 184 6.50 17.70 4.68
CA TYR A 184 7.59 18.13 3.80
C TYR A 184 7.30 17.87 2.31
N TYR A 185 6.68 16.74 1.99
CA TYR A 185 6.34 16.38 0.61
C TYR A 185 5.31 17.33 -0.01
N SER A 186 4.32 17.76 0.76
CA SER A 186 3.23 18.62 0.27
C SER A 186 3.74 20.01 -0.12
N GLU A 187 4.86 20.45 0.46
CA GLU A 187 5.53 21.71 0.10
C GLU A 187 6.55 21.55 -1.05
N SER A 188 6.85 20.32 -1.46
CA SER A 188 7.80 20.04 -2.53
C SER A 188 7.21 20.31 -3.92
N VAL A 189 8.08 20.50 -4.91
CA VAL A 189 7.65 20.62 -6.32
C VAL A 189 6.88 19.38 -6.80
N HIS A 190 7.20 18.19 -6.29
CA HIS A 190 6.48 16.97 -6.65
C HIS A 190 5.09 16.92 -6.03
N GLY A 191 4.96 17.29 -4.75
CA GLY A 191 3.67 17.33 -4.06
C GLY A 191 2.74 18.40 -4.64
N LEU A 192 3.25 19.60 -4.87
CA LEU A 192 2.49 20.71 -5.45
C LEU A 192 1.94 20.40 -6.86
N LEU A 193 2.67 19.61 -7.66
CA LEU A 193 2.15 19.13 -8.95
C LEU A 193 0.87 18.29 -8.77
N LEU A 194 0.79 17.45 -7.74
CA LEU A 194 -0.40 16.65 -7.47
C LEU A 194 -1.51 17.48 -6.83
N THR A 195 -1.19 18.31 -5.86
CA THR A 195 -2.21 18.97 -5.02
C THR A 195 -2.77 20.21 -5.67
N GLU A 196 -1.91 21.06 -6.24
CA GLU A 196 -2.29 22.36 -6.83
C GLU A 196 -2.60 22.23 -8.32
N GLU A 197 -1.73 21.55 -9.07
CA GLU A 197 -1.87 21.45 -10.53
C GLU A 197 -2.76 20.27 -10.96
N LYS A 198 -3.08 19.35 -10.03
CA LYS A 198 -3.81 18.10 -10.29
C LYS A 198 -3.15 17.27 -11.41
N ASP A 199 -1.84 17.37 -11.55
CA ASP A 199 -1.08 16.63 -12.54
C ASP A 199 -0.62 15.27 -11.96
N PRO A 200 -1.16 14.14 -12.44
CA PRO A 200 -0.76 12.82 -11.99
C PRO A 200 0.69 12.47 -12.36
N LYS A 201 1.38 13.29 -13.16
CA LYS A 201 2.82 13.09 -13.48
C LYS A 201 3.75 13.46 -12.34
N GLY A 202 3.28 14.20 -11.34
CA GLY A 202 4.11 14.42 -10.15
C GLY A 202 4.45 13.09 -9.47
N ALA A 203 5.62 13.05 -8.84
CA ALA A 203 6.09 11.85 -8.17
C ALA A 203 5.34 11.64 -6.85
N ILE A 204 4.81 10.45 -6.61
CA ILE A 204 4.26 10.00 -5.32
C ILE A 204 5.30 9.15 -4.56
N CYS A 205 5.01 8.84 -3.30
CA CYS A 205 5.88 8.05 -2.43
C CYS A 205 6.36 6.75 -3.12
N SER A 206 5.45 6.07 -3.82
CA SER A 206 5.73 4.79 -4.47
C SER A 206 6.65 4.88 -5.70
N ASP A 207 6.88 6.08 -6.25
CA ASP A 207 7.73 6.27 -7.42
C ASP A 207 9.21 6.36 -7.04
N CYS A 208 9.50 6.78 -5.80
CA CYS A 208 10.85 6.79 -5.26
C CYS A 208 11.11 5.57 -4.39
N HIS A 209 10.15 5.13 -3.59
CA HIS A 209 10.33 3.97 -2.71
C HIS A 209 9.29 2.90 -3.05
N THR A 210 9.68 1.63 -3.15
CA THR A 210 8.73 0.60 -3.57
C THR A 210 7.72 0.29 -2.47
N SER A 211 6.41 0.34 -2.75
CA SER A 211 5.36 0.12 -1.73
C SER A 211 5.39 -1.25 -1.03
N HIS A 212 5.97 -2.27 -1.70
CA HIS A 212 6.06 -3.63 -1.18
C HIS A 212 7.50 -4.09 -0.92
N GLU A 213 8.54 -3.26 -1.07
CA GLU A 213 9.93 -3.66 -0.75
C GLU A 213 10.70 -2.51 -0.10
N GLU A 214 9.99 -1.68 0.68
CA GLU A 214 10.59 -0.58 1.42
C GLU A 214 11.77 -1.06 2.27
N ARG A 215 12.92 -0.38 2.23
CA ARG A 215 14.15 -0.83 2.90
C ARG A 215 14.58 0.18 3.96
N VAL A 216 15.59 -0.19 4.75
CA VAL A 216 16.16 0.73 5.73
C VAL A 216 16.88 1.87 5.01
N THR A 217 16.49 3.11 5.29
CA THR A 217 16.94 4.31 4.57
C THR A 217 18.45 4.58 4.69
N THR A 218 19.10 4.05 5.73
CA THR A 218 20.53 4.18 5.96
C THR A 218 21.38 3.18 5.19
N ALA A 219 20.78 2.14 4.61
CA ALA A 219 21.47 1.13 3.83
C ALA A 219 21.94 1.69 2.48
N ASP A 220 23.12 1.28 2.02
CA ASP A 220 23.67 1.77 0.76
C ASP A 220 22.88 1.25 -0.44
N GLU A 221 22.35 0.03 -0.38
CA GLU A 221 21.48 -0.52 -1.42
C GLU A 221 20.22 0.33 -1.61
N PHE A 222 19.66 0.88 -0.52
CA PHE A 222 18.52 1.77 -0.59
C PHE A 222 18.90 3.11 -1.23
N LYS A 223 19.96 3.75 -0.74
CA LYS A 223 20.43 5.04 -1.29
C LYS A 223 20.74 4.96 -2.79
N VAL A 224 21.35 3.86 -3.23
CA VAL A 224 21.64 3.60 -4.65
C VAL A 224 20.34 3.38 -5.43
N LEU A 225 19.39 2.62 -4.89
CA LEU A 225 18.06 2.44 -5.49
C LEU A 225 17.36 3.77 -5.71
N ILE A 226 17.25 4.63 -4.68
CA ILE A 226 16.59 5.93 -4.78
C ILE A 226 17.21 6.81 -5.86
N THR A 227 18.54 6.81 -5.95
CA THR A 227 19.27 7.56 -6.98
C THR A 227 18.87 7.11 -8.39
N LYS A 228 18.63 5.81 -8.58
CA LYS A 228 18.16 5.26 -9.86
C LYS A 228 16.72 5.65 -10.15
N GLU A 229 15.84 5.67 -9.14
CA GLU A 229 14.42 6.01 -9.33
C GLU A 229 14.24 7.44 -9.86
N CYS A 230 15.10 8.39 -9.45
CA CYS A 230 15.12 9.75 -10.03
C CYS A 230 15.28 9.73 -11.57
N GLY A 231 16.07 8.78 -12.08
CA GLY A 231 16.36 8.62 -13.51
C GLY A 231 15.22 8.05 -14.35
N ASN A 232 14.16 7.53 -13.74
CA ASN A 232 12.98 7.08 -14.47
C ASN A 232 12.25 8.26 -15.15
N CYS A 233 12.27 9.44 -14.50
CA CYS A 233 11.69 10.68 -15.00
C CYS A 233 12.76 11.68 -15.47
N HIS A 234 13.81 11.91 -14.68
CA HIS A 234 14.86 12.88 -14.98
C HIS A 234 16.04 12.27 -15.76
N LYS A 235 15.75 11.69 -16.92
CA LYS A 235 16.71 10.87 -17.69
C LYS A 235 17.99 11.61 -18.07
N GLU A 236 17.87 12.84 -18.55
CA GLU A 236 19.01 13.66 -18.97
C GLU A 236 19.91 14.04 -17.79
N ASN A 237 19.32 14.52 -16.70
CA ASN A 237 20.03 14.86 -15.46
C ASN A 237 20.68 13.64 -14.82
N PHE A 238 20.01 12.49 -14.85
CA PHE A 238 20.59 11.24 -14.38
C PHE A 238 21.78 10.84 -15.25
N GLY A 239 21.69 10.97 -16.58
CA GLY A 239 22.79 10.73 -17.51
C GLY A 239 24.02 11.57 -17.16
N SER A 240 23.86 12.89 -17.02
CA SER A 240 24.97 13.80 -16.70
C SER A 240 25.56 13.55 -15.31
N TYR A 241 24.71 13.37 -14.28
CA TYR A 241 25.15 12.99 -12.94
C TYR A 241 25.99 11.70 -12.96
N ALA A 242 25.54 10.70 -13.72
CA ALA A 242 26.13 9.39 -13.71
C ALA A 242 27.51 9.31 -14.38
N ASP A 243 27.90 10.35 -15.13
CA ASP A 243 29.23 10.52 -15.72
C ASP A 243 30.21 11.26 -14.79
N THR A 244 29.71 11.87 -13.71
CA THR A 244 30.53 12.50 -12.66
C THR A 244 31.23 11.47 -11.76
N TYR A 245 32.19 11.92 -10.94
CA TYR A 245 32.79 11.06 -9.91
C TYR A 245 31.72 10.51 -8.94
N HIS A 246 30.81 11.36 -8.46
CA HIS A 246 29.71 10.96 -7.57
C HIS A 246 28.85 9.86 -8.19
N GLY A 247 28.41 10.07 -9.43
CA GLY A 247 27.58 9.10 -10.13
C GLY A 247 28.29 7.80 -10.48
N LYS A 248 29.59 7.85 -10.82
CA LYS A 248 30.40 6.63 -11.07
C LYS A 248 30.54 5.78 -9.82
N ILE A 249 30.79 6.38 -8.66
CA ILE A 249 30.87 5.65 -7.39
C ILE A 249 29.50 5.06 -7.01
N ASN A 250 28.42 5.81 -7.22
CA ASN A 250 27.06 5.30 -7.00
C ASN A 250 26.71 4.12 -7.92
N ARG A 251 27.10 4.17 -9.21
CA ARG A 251 26.94 3.05 -10.16
C ARG A 251 27.71 1.79 -9.74
N LEU A 252 28.78 1.92 -8.96
CA LEU A 252 29.52 0.80 -8.37
C LEU A 252 28.84 0.23 -7.11
N GLY A 253 27.68 0.76 -6.70
CA GLY A 253 26.90 0.27 -5.56
C GLY A 253 27.20 0.97 -4.24
N TYR A 254 27.99 2.05 -4.25
CA TYR A 254 28.36 2.76 -3.02
C TYR A 254 27.45 3.96 -2.74
N GLY A 255 26.93 4.05 -1.51
CA GLY A 255 26.02 5.11 -1.08
C GLY A 255 26.68 6.32 -0.39
N TYR A 256 28.01 6.34 -0.27
CA TYR A 256 28.74 7.35 0.52
C TYR A 256 29.13 8.62 -0.25
N THR A 257 28.93 8.67 -1.56
CA THR A 257 29.11 9.90 -2.37
C THR A 257 27.79 10.65 -2.52
N ALA A 258 27.85 11.91 -2.96
CA ALA A 258 26.65 12.72 -3.13
C ALA A 258 25.70 12.10 -4.17
N LYS A 259 24.42 12.01 -3.81
CA LYS A 259 23.32 11.51 -4.63
C LYS A 259 22.36 12.65 -4.92
N CYS A 260 21.34 12.40 -5.76
CA CYS A 260 20.32 13.38 -6.11
C CYS A 260 19.74 14.06 -4.86
N HIS A 261 19.35 13.26 -3.86
CA HIS A 261 18.71 13.75 -2.64
C HIS A 261 19.67 14.45 -1.66
N ASP A 262 20.99 14.25 -1.76
CA ASP A 262 21.95 14.97 -0.90
C ASP A 262 22.10 16.44 -1.34
N CYS A 263 21.88 16.71 -2.63
CA CYS A 263 21.90 18.05 -3.19
C CYS A 263 20.52 18.70 -3.20
N HIS A 264 19.48 17.97 -3.62
CA HIS A 264 18.13 18.50 -3.82
C HIS A 264 17.22 18.43 -2.58
N GLY A 265 17.56 17.60 -1.60
CA GLY A 265 16.64 17.19 -0.53
C GLY A 265 15.90 15.89 -0.87
N SER A 266 15.20 15.32 0.12
CA SER A 266 14.46 14.06 -0.03
C SER A 266 12.96 14.32 -0.25
N HIS A 267 12.22 14.64 0.82
CA HIS A 267 10.78 14.95 0.72
C HIS A 267 10.51 16.42 0.41
N SER A 268 11.42 17.34 0.69
CA SER A 268 11.25 18.80 0.52
C SER A 268 11.96 19.35 -0.74
N ILE A 269 11.90 18.61 -1.85
CA ILE A 269 12.58 19.03 -3.09
C ILE A 269 11.90 20.26 -3.68
N LEU A 270 12.66 21.35 -3.85
CA LEU A 270 12.19 22.60 -4.45
C LEU A 270 12.68 22.77 -5.89
N LYS A 271 12.02 23.67 -6.65
CA LYS A 271 12.48 24.07 -7.99
C LYS A 271 13.88 24.69 -7.91
N VAL A 272 14.67 24.54 -8.98
CA VAL A 272 16.09 24.97 -8.99
C VAL A 272 16.28 26.49 -8.92
N ASP A 273 15.27 27.24 -9.35
CA ASP A 273 15.21 28.71 -9.32
C ASP A 273 14.52 29.25 -8.06
N ASP A 274 14.01 28.37 -7.20
CA ASP A 274 13.50 28.77 -5.89
C ASP A 274 14.65 29.24 -4.99
N PRO A 275 14.57 30.44 -4.38
CA PRO A 275 15.65 30.99 -3.57
C PRO A 275 15.97 30.17 -2.31
N TYR A 276 15.07 29.31 -1.84
CA TYR A 276 15.27 28.41 -0.70
C TYR A 276 15.78 27.03 -1.13
N SER A 277 15.83 26.73 -2.42
CA SER A 277 16.34 25.45 -2.92
C SER A 277 17.84 25.28 -2.61
N ALA A 278 18.21 24.11 -2.13
CA ALA A 278 19.61 23.78 -1.81
C ALA A 278 20.54 23.81 -3.05
N VAL A 279 19.99 23.69 -4.25
CA VAL A 279 20.74 23.75 -5.52
C VAL A 279 20.64 25.10 -6.24
N HIS A 280 19.90 26.05 -5.68
CA HIS A 280 19.82 27.42 -6.19
C HIS A 280 21.24 28.03 -6.28
N PRO A 281 21.57 28.86 -7.29
CA PRO A 281 22.92 29.40 -7.46
C PRO A 281 23.51 30.06 -6.21
N LYS A 282 22.68 30.73 -5.38
CA LYS A 282 23.11 31.36 -4.12
C LYS A 282 23.40 30.37 -2.99
N ASN A 283 22.84 29.16 -3.05
CA ASN A 283 22.91 28.16 -1.97
C ASN A 283 23.83 26.98 -2.33
N ARG A 284 24.11 26.75 -3.63
CA ARG A 284 24.83 25.58 -4.12
C ARG A 284 26.22 25.43 -3.52
N LEU A 285 26.96 26.53 -3.33
CA LEU A 285 28.27 26.49 -2.65
C LEU A 285 28.16 25.90 -1.24
N ASN A 286 27.18 26.37 -0.45
CA ASN A 286 26.94 25.85 0.90
C ASN A 286 26.60 24.35 0.87
N THR A 287 25.81 23.91 -0.11
CA THR A 287 25.49 22.49 -0.31
C THR A 287 26.74 21.66 -0.58
N CYS A 288 27.64 22.12 -1.46
CA CYS A 288 28.92 21.45 -1.72
C CYS A 288 29.81 21.41 -0.47
N SER A 289 29.88 22.53 0.27
CA SER A 289 30.73 22.67 1.46
C SER A 289 30.36 21.74 2.61
N LYS A 290 29.18 21.11 2.61
CA LYS A 290 28.82 20.04 3.57
C LYS A 290 29.79 18.85 3.53
N CYS A 291 30.41 18.59 2.39
CA CYS A 291 31.42 17.53 2.24
C CYS A 291 32.77 18.06 1.74
N HIS A 292 32.77 19.17 1.00
CA HIS A 292 33.94 19.82 0.42
C HIS A 292 34.37 21.03 1.25
N ASP A 293 34.52 20.84 2.56
CA ASP A 293 34.91 21.87 3.54
C ASP A 293 36.42 22.20 3.53
N GLY A 294 37.23 21.32 2.92
CA GLY A 294 38.69 21.41 2.93
C GLY A 294 39.33 20.88 4.21
N GLY A 295 38.59 20.11 5.02
CA GLY A 295 39.07 19.45 6.23
C GLY A 295 39.80 18.13 5.97
N GLU A 296 40.00 17.34 7.03
CA GLU A 296 40.82 16.10 7.04
C GLU A 296 40.26 14.95 6.19
N SER A 297 39.06 15.09 5.63
CA SER A 297 38.41 14.05 4.81
C SER A 297 39.07 13.81 3.44
N GLY A 298 40.11 14.59 3.09
CA GLY A 298 40.86 14.46 1.83
C GLY A 298 40.08 14.90 0.59
N ARG A 299 38.88 15.46 0.77
CA ARG A 299 38.04 15.96 -0.33
C ARG A 299 38.48 17.35 -0.76
N PRO A 300 38.51 17.67 -2.07
CA PRO A 300 38.83 19.02 -2.54
C PRO A 300 37.89 20.05 -1.91
N LYS A 301 38.39 21.23 -1.56
CA LYS A 301 37.56 22.31 -1.03
C LYS A 301 36.66 22.89 -2.13
N ALA A 302 35.38 23.11 -1.84
CA ALA A 302 34.47 23.81 -2.74
C ALA A 302 34.81 25.30 -2.78
N THR A 303 34.86 25.86 -3.98
CA THR A 303 35.17 27.29 -4.21
C THR A 303 34.09 27.91 -5.09
N GLU A 304 33.95 29.25 -5.06
CA GLU A 304 32.90 29.97 -5.80
C GLU A 304 32.88 29.68 -7.32
N GLY A 305 34.01 29.28 -7.92
CA GLY A 305 34.10 28.91 -9.34
C GLY A 305 33.84 27.44 -9.65
N PHE A 306 33.53 26.61 -8.64
CA PHE A 306 33.21 25.19 -8.80
C PHE A 306 31.70 24.92 -8.99
N VAL A 307 30.92 26.00 -9.13
CA VAL A 307 29.47 26.06 -8.96
C VAL A 307 28.80 26.53 -10.24
#